data_AF-X5Q4B9-F1
#
_entry.id   AF-X5Q4B9-F1
#
_cell.length_a   1.000
_cell.length_b   1.000
_cell.length_c   1.000
_cell.angle_alpha   90.00
_cell.angle_beta   90.00
_cell.angle_gamma   90.00
#
_symmetry.space_group_name_H-M   'P 1'
#
loop_
_entity.id
_entity.type
_entity.pdbx_description
1 polymer ?
#
loop_
_entity_poly.entity_id
_entity_poly.type
_entity_poly.pdbx_seq_one_letter_code
_entity_poly.pdbx_strand_id
1 'polypeptide(L)'
;MTESDIDMQSIRDRLEIILSRLASCAAGEKVFTKLYAEAARAAAEATDARKKAGVSLGPLDGTIVSIKDLFDVAGEPTTAGSLMLRDTAPRRHDAAVVNRLRQAGAVIIGKTNMTEFAFTAIGDNMHYGTPGNAADTSRIPGGSSSGAAVSVGEGTSDISIGSDTGGSVRIPASLNGVVGFKPTARRVPLTGAYPLSATLDSIGPLALSVAACALADAAMTGEQMPQLHLPLALAGLRVRIPRGLLFEDTETEIAAAFDRSLAGIEQAGAWLTDISIDDLIADLRLATKRGSIAAMEGAEIHADWLATGASMPVDPHVSGPLSRAAAIPTPVYIRAMRRRAALCIAMDERLGSVDVLALPTTPVTAPTIVSMAEDTALRERTEGLLLRNSQVANQFDLCAISLPMPGMTLPAGLMLVARNGHDHHLLRIAAEIERLLGR
;
A
#
# COMPACT_ATOMS: atom_id res chain seq x y z
N MET A 1 22.90 -16.98 14.77
CA MET A 1 21.79 -17.84 15.22
C MET A 1 21.49 -18.80 14.09
N THR A 2 21.41 -20.09 14.40
CA THR A 2 20.99 -21.12 13.45
C THR A 2 19.46 -21.09 13.30
N GLU A 3 18.88 -21.62 12.20
CA GLU A 3 17.42 -21.70 12.03
C GLU A 3 16.71 -22.42 13.20
N SER A 4 17.39 -23.33 13.89
CA SER A 4 16.89 -24.00 15.10
C SER A 4 16.84 -23.11 16.35
N ASP A 5 17.64 -22.04 16.43
CA ASP A 5 17.59 -21.10 17.57
C ASP A 5 16.39 -20.14 17.46
N ILE A 6 15.92 -19.89 16.24
CA ILE A 6 14.78 -19.01 15.96
C ILE A 6 13.45 -19.68 16.34
N ASP A 7 13.35 -21.02 16.21
CA ASP A 7 12.14 -21.78 16.53
C ASP A 7 11.91 -21.95 18.06
N MET A 8 12.94 -21.68 18.87
CA MET A 8 12.85 -21.67 20.35
C MET A 8 12.50 -20.30 20.94
N GLN A 9 12.54 -19.23 20.15
CA GLN A 9 12.31 -17.89 20.66
C GLN A 9 10.81 -17.59 20.78
N SER A 10 10.39 -17.11 21.95
CA SER A 10 8.98 -16.75 22.18
C SER A 10 8.58 -15.52 21.35
N ILE A 11 7.29 -15.35 21.07
CA ILE A 11 6.79 -14.14 20.40
C ILE A 11 7.13 -12.92 21.26
N ARG A 12 7.08 -13.07 22.58
CA ARG A 12 7.44 -12.04 23.54
C ARG A 12 8.89 -11.59 23.42
N ASP A 13 9.82 -12.52 23.26
CA ASP A 13 11.25 -12.21 23.09
C ASP A 13 11.51 -11.51 21.76
N ARG A 14 10.87 -11.96 20.66
CA ARG A 14 10.99 -11.31 19.34
C ARG A 14 10.50 -9.86 19.41
N LEU A 15 9.36 -9.63 20.09
CA LEU A 15 8.82 -8.30 20.30
C LEU A 15 9.77 -7.41 21.13
N GLU A 16 10.39 -7.92 22.19
CA GLU A 16 11.35 -7.14 23.00
C GLU A 16 12.58 -6.70 22.21
N ILE A 17 13.09 -7.55 21.31
CA ILE A 17 14.20 -7.17 20.42
C ILE A 17 13.79 -5.98 19.55
N ILE A 18 12.59 -6.01 18.97
CA ILE A 18 12.08 -4.92 18.14
C ILE A 18 11.88 -3.64 18.97
N LEU A 19 11.20 -3.74 20.12
CA LEU A 19 10.95 -2.59 20.99
C LEU A 19 12.26 -1.97 21.51
N SER A 20 13.28 -2.79 21.80
CA SER A 20 14.60 -2.31 22.22
C SER A 20 15.33 -1.58 21.09
N ARG A 21 15.26 -2.09 19.85
CA ARG A 21 15.79 -1.38 18.66
C ARG A 21 15.11 -0.02 18.49
N LEU A 22 13.79 0.03 18.54
CA LEU A 22 13.01 1.27 18.41
C LEU A 22 13.31 2.26 19.55
N ALA A 23 13.47 1.79 20.78
CA ALA A 23 13.85 2.64 21.91
C ALA A 23 15.26 3.25 21.73
N SER A 24 16.19 2.52 21.12
CA SER A 24 17.56 3.00 20.91
C SER A 24 17.66 4.13 19.87
N CYS A 25 16.70 4.22 18.95
CA CYS A 25 16.63 5.27 17.91
C CYS A 25 15.51 6.29 18.16
N ALA A 26 14.90 6.32 19.35
CA ALA A 26 13.70 7.10 19.64
C ALA A 26 13.82 8.61 19.32
N ALA A 27 15.01 9.20 19.47
CA ALA A 27 15.23 10.63 19.18
C ALA A 27 15.12 11.01 17.69
N GLY A 28 15.28 10.03 16.79
CA GLY A 28 15.19 10.20 15.34
C GLY A 28 14.11 9.35 14.67
N GLU A 29 13.24 8.73 15.47
CA GLU A 29 12.19 7.83 15.02
C GLU A 29 11.13 8.59 14.21
N LYS A 30 10.85 8.09 13.00
CA LYS A 30 9.89 8.69 12.05
C LYS A 30 8.98 7.67 11.40
N VAL A 31 9.25 6.37 11.56
CA VAL A 31 8.48 5.25 11.01
C VAL A 31 7.18 5.08 11.80
N PHE A 32 7.23 5.17 13.13
CA PHE A 32 6.06 5.05 14.00
C PHE A 32 5.63 6.41 14.57
N THR A 33 4.35 6.75 14.44
CA THR A 33 3.75 7.90 15.14
C THR A 33 3.34 7.53 16.57
N LYS A 34 3.09 6.24 16.83
CA LYS A 34 2.78 5.71 18.16
C LYS A 34 3.15 4.25 18.29
N LEU A 35 3.74 3.88 19.42
CA LEU A 35 3.97 2.49 19.82
C LEU A 35 2.98 2.08 20.92
N TYR A 36 2.52 0.84 20.85
CA TYR A 36 1.62 0.22 21.82
C TYR A 36 2.35 -0.81 22.68
N ALA A 37 3.54 -0.45 23.19
CA ALA A 37 4.46 -1.38 23.84
C ALA A 37 3.72 -2.33 24.79
N GLU A 38 3.09 -1.83 25.87
CA GLU A 38 2.38 -2.65 26.86
C GLU A 38 1.29 -3.56 26.27
N ALA A 39 0.45 -3.04 25.37
CA ALA A 39 -0.60 -3.84 24.74
C ALA A 39 -0.02 -4.92 23.81
N ALA A 40 1.09 -4.62 23.13
CA ALA A 40 1.81 -5.60 22.31
C ALA A 40 2.48 -6.67 23.19
N ARG A 41 3.06 -6.30 24.35
CA ARG A 41 3.63 -7.26 25.33
C ARG A 41 2.58 -8.26 25.79
N ALA A 42 1.42 -7.74 26.21
CA ALA A 42 0.31 -8.55 26.68
C ALA A 42 -0.24 -9.48 25.58
N ALA A 43 -0.34 -8.99 24.33
CA ALA A 43 -0.78 -9.81 23.21
C ALA A 43 0.22 -10.93 22.89
N ALA A 44 1.53 -10.62 22.90
CA ALA A 44 2.60 -11.60 22.68
C ALA A 44 2.62 -12.68 23.77
N GLU A 45 2.54 -12.29 25.05
CA GLU A 45 2.44 -13.23 26.19
C GLU A 45 1.21 -14.13 26.08
N ALA A 46 0.08 -13.57 25.66
CA ALA A 46 -1.14 -14.34 25.44
C ALA A 46 -0.98 -15.36 24.30
N THR A 47 -0.28 -15.00 23.21
CA THR A 47 0.06 -15.95 22.14
C THR A 47 0.98 -17.05 22.64
N ASP A 48 2.05 -16.71 23.37
CA ASP A 48 2.98 -17.71 23.89
C ASP A 48 2.30 -18.69 24.85
N ALA A 49 1.38 -18.20 25.69
CA ALA A 49 0.55 -19.04 26.54
C ALA A 49 -0.36 -19.99 25.74
N ARG A 50 -1.01 -19.50 24.66
CA ARG A 50 -1.81 -20.34 23.75
C ARG A 50 -0.95 -21.41 23.07
N LYS A 51 0.21 -21.03 22.53
CA LYS A 51 1.16 -21.95 21.88
C LYS A 51 1.58 -23.06 22.85
N LYS A 52 1.93 -22.72 24.10
CA LYS A 52 2.28 -23.70 25.15
C LYS A 52 1.13 -24.66 25.50
N ALA A 53 -0.12 -24.19 25.39
CA ALA A 53 -1.32 -24.99 25.62
C ALA A 53 -1.77 -25.80 24.38
N GLY A 54 -1.06 -25.71 23.24
CA GLY A 54 -1.47 -26.36 22.00
C GLY A 54 -2.68 -25.73 21.32
N VAL A 55 -2.98 -24.46 21.62
CA VAL A 55 -4.10 -23.69 21.07
C VAL A 55 -3.56 -22.60 20.12
N SER A 56 -4.30 -22.30 19.05
CA SER A 56 -4.01 -21.20 18.12
C SER A 56 -5.29 -20.49 17.73
N LEU A 57 -5.24 -19.17 17.57
CA LEU A 57 -6.32 -18.35 16.99
C LEU A 57 -6.31 -18.33 15.46
N GLY A 58 -5.37 -19.04 14.84
CA GLY A 58 -5.21 -19.13 13.40
C GLY A 58 -3.82 -18.70 12.93
N PRO A 59 -3.62 -18.59 11.61
CA PRO A 59 -2.29 -18.38 11.01
C PRO A 59 -1.59 -17.06 11.35
N LEU A 60 -2.31 -16.05 11.85
CA LEU A 60 -1.74 -14.75 12.26
C LEU A 60 -1.46 -14.66 13.77
N ASP A 61 -1.70 -15.74 14.52
CA ASP A 61 -1.53 -15.72 15.97
C ASP A 61 -0.05 -15.52 16.33
N GLY A 62 0.28 -14.36 16.90
CA GLY A 62 1.64 -13.94 17.22
C GLY A 62 2.37 -13.17 16.11
N THR A 63 1.74 -12.94 14.96
CA THR A 63 2.32 -12.08 13.92
C THR A 63 2.38 -10.64 14.42
N ILE A 64 3.55 -10.00 14.32
CA ILE A 64 3.74 -8.60 14.73
C ILE A 64 3.27 -7.71 13.59
N VAL A 65 2.22 -6.95 13.83
CA VAL A 65 1.55 -6.13 12.82
C VAL A 65 1.67 -4.66 13.16
N SER A 66 2.01 -3.82 12.18
CA SER A 66 1.87 -2.38 12.28
C SER A 66 0.67 -1.89 11.45
N ILE A 67 0.06 -0.79 11.85
CA ILE A 67 -1.14 -0.24 11.17
C ILE A 67 -0.90 1.23 10.83
N LYS A 68 -1.28 1.66 9.64
CA LYS A 68 -1.18 3.07 9.25
C LYS A 68 -2.03 3.97 10.17
N ASP A 69 -1.55 5.18 10.49
CA ASP A 69 -2.26 6.11 11.40
C ASP A 69 -3.52 6.78 10.78
N LEU A 70 -4.25 6.04 9.97
CA LEU A 70 -5.62 6.34 9.54
C LEU A 70 -6.62 5.34 10.09
N PHE A 71 -6.18 4.29 10.78
CA PHE A 71 -7.09 3.33 11.41
C PHE A 71 -7.43 3.76 12.83
N ASP A 72 -8.73 3.76 13.12
CA ASP A 72 -9.26 3.95 14.46
C ASP A 72 -8.80 2.82 15.38
N VAL A 73 -8.37 3.22 16.57
CA VAL A 73 -8.05 2.35 17.69
C VAL A 73 -8.81 2.91 18.90
N ALA A 74 -9.52 2.04 19.61
CA ALA A 74 -10.36 2.43 20.71
C ALA A 74 -9.56 3.11 21.82
N GLY A 75 -10.09 4.22 22.35
CA GLY A 75 -9.48 4.96 23.44
C GLY A 75 -8.49 6.04 23.00
N GLU A 76 -8.28 6.26 21.70
CA GLU A 76 -7.41 7.32 21.21
C GLU A 76 -7.90 8.02 19.92
N PRO A 77 -7.37 9.21 19.60
CA PRO A 77 -7.63 9.87 18.32
C PRO A 77 -6.94 9.16 17.14
N THR A 78 -7.47 9.39 15.94
CA THR A 78 -6.83 8.99 14.67
C THR A 78 -6.31 10.23 13.99
N THR A 79 -5.00 10.33 13.80
CA THR A 79 -4.37 11.57 13.35
C THR A 79 -4.41 11.76 11.83
N ALA A 80 -4.48 10.66 11.06
CA ALA A 80 -4.31 10.64 9.62
C ALA A 80 -3.04 11.40 9.16
N GLY A 81 -1.98 11.38 9.98
CA GLY A 81 -0.75 12.12 9.73
C GLY A 81 -0.86 13.65 9.89
N SER A 82 -1.96 14.17 10.45
CA SER A 82 -2.20 15.60 10.64
C SER A 82 -2.22 16.01 12.10
N LEU A 83 -1.63 17.16 12.42
CA LEU A 83 -1.78 17.78 13.74
C LEU A 83 -3.21 18.25 14.01
N MET A 84 -4.00 18.52 12.96
CA MET A 84 -5.38 18.98 13.08
C MET A 84 -6.29 17.96 13.79
N LEU A 85 -5.95 16.67 13.67
CA LEU A 85 -6.73 15.57 14.24
C LEU A 85 -6.17 15.03 15.56
N ARG A 86 -4.97 15.47 15.98
CA ARG A 86 -4.26 14.95 17.15
C ARG A 86 -5.07 15.03 18.44
N ASP A 87 -5.75 16.16 18.65
CA ASP A 87 -6.48 16.45 19.89
C ASP A 87 -8.00 16.27 19.73
N THR A 88 -8.44 15.53 18.69
CA THR A 88 -9.86 15.21 18.49
C THR A 88 -10.36 14.18 19.50
N ALA A 89 -11.68 14.00 19.58
CA ALA A 89 -12.27 13.05 20.52
C ALA A 89 -11.75 11.62 20.26
N PRO A 90 -11.34 10.89 21.33
CA PRO A 90 -10.94 9.49 21.21
C PRO A 90 -12.01 8.62 20.53
N ARG A 91 -11.57 7.66 19.72
CA ARG A 91 -12.45 6.72 19.05
C ARG A 91 -13.02 5.73 20.05
N ARG A 92 -14.31 5.42 19.92
CA ARG A 92 -15.02 4.50 20.82
C ARG A 92 -14.77 3.03 20.48
N HIS A 93 -14.42 2.75 19.23
CA HIS A 93 -14.25 1.41 18.69
C HIS A 93 -13.02 1.37 17.79
N ASP A 94 -12.39 0.21 17.74
CA ASP A 94 -11.38 -0.11 16.73
C ASP A 94 -12.01 -0.06 15.33
N ALA A 95 -11.20 0.27 14.33
CA ALA A 95 -11.54 0.03 12.94
C ALA A 95 -11.86 -1.45 12.73
N ALA A 96 -12.76 -1.76 11.79
CA ALA A 96 -13.18 -3.13 11.53
C ALA A 96 -11.99 -4.06 11.24
N VAL A 97 -11.00 -3.57 10.48
CA VAL A 97 -9.78 -4.32 10.17
C VAL A 97 -8.87 -4.51 11.38
N VAL A 98 -8.74 -3.51 12.25
CA VAL A 98 -7.95 -3.60 13.49
C VAL A 98 -8.54 -4.66 14.42
N ASN A 99 -9.86 -4.63 14.61
CA ASN A 99 -10.55 -5.63 15.42
C ASN A 99 -10.38 -7.05 14.85
N ARG A 100 -10.49 -7.23 13.52
CA ARG A 100 -10.30 -8.53 12.87
C ARG A 100 -8.87 -9.08 13.04
N LEU A 101 -7.86 -8.22 12.94
CA LEU A 101 -6.46 -8.61 13.16
C LEU A 101 -6.23 -9.06 14.61
N ARG A 102 -6.78 -8.32 15.59
CA ARG A 102 -6.72 -8.72 17.01
C ARG A 102 -7.40 -10.06 17.25
N GLN A 103 -8.57 -10.29 16.65
CA GLN A 103 -9.30 -11.56 16.75
C GLN A 103 -8.52 -12.73 16.13
N ALA A 104 -7.72 -12.47 15.09
CA ALA A 104 -6.81 -13.45 14.49
C ALA A 104 -5.52 -13.69 15.31
N GLY A 105 -5.38 -13.04 16.47
CA GLY A 105 -4.22 -13.18 17.36
C GLY A 105 -3.01 -12.34 16.98
N ALA A 106 -3.16 -11.36 16.07
CA ALA A 106 -2.08 -10.48 15.69
C ALA A 106 -1.65 -9.56 16.84
N VAL A 107 -0.34 -9.37 16.98
CA VAL A 107 0.30 -8.47 17.95
C VAL A 107 0.48 -7.10 17.29
N ILE A 108 -0.47 -6.19 17.50
CA ILE A 108 -0.39 -4.84 16.92
C ILE A 108 0.63 -4.00 17.69
N ILE A 109 1.77 -3.70 17.06
CA ILE A 109 2.90 -3.00 17.70
C ILE A 109 2.71 -1.48 17.77
N GLY A 110 1.99 -0.88 16.82
CA GLY A 110 1.89 0.57 16.75
C GLY A 110 1.24 1.11 15.49
N LYS A 111 1.10 2.45 15.47
CA LYS A 111 0.69 3.25 14.33
C LYS A 111 1.89 3.75 13.55
N THR A 112 1.90 3.49 12.24
CA THR A 112 2.96 3.95 11.34
C THR A 112 2.64 5.31 10.75
N ASN A 113 3.69 6.10 10.54
CA ASN A 113 3.64 7.37 9.84
C ASN A 113 3.10 7.22 8.42
N MET A 114 2.57 8.32 7.91
CA MET A 114 1.93 8.44 6.61
C MET A 114 2.01 9.86 6.11
N THR A 115 1.88 10.06 4.80
CA THR A 115 1.56 11.40 4.28
C THR A 115 0.24 11.88 4.86
N GLU A 116 0.19 13.15 5.23
CA GLU A 116 -1.00 13.80 5.77
C GLU A 116 -2.24 13.56 4.89
N PHE A 117 -3.34 13.13 5.52
CA PHE A 117 -4.62 12.75 4.90
C PHE A 117 -4.51 11.76 3.73
N ALA A 118 -3.43 10.98 3.70
CA ALA A 118 -3.11 10.05 2.63
C ALA A 118 -2.90 10.70 1.24
N PHE A 119 -2.68 12.01 1.16
CA PHE A 119 -2.80 12.81 -0.08
C PHE A 119 -1.46 13.19 -0.75
N THR A 120 -0.50 12.28 -0.87
CA THR A 120 0.64 12.36 -1.84
C THR A 120 1.24 10.97 -2.03
N ALA A 121 2.05 10.79 -3.07
CA ALA A 121 2.83 9.56 -3.28
C ALA A 121 4.28 9.61 -2.76
N ILE A 122 4.74 10.74 -2.24
CA ILE A 122 6.15 10.92 -1.85
C ILE A 122 6.46 10.23 -0.51
N GLY A 123 5.51 10.23 0.43
CA GLY A 123 5.68 9.61 1.74
C GLY A 123 6.28 10.51 2.81
N ASP A 124 6.47 11.79 2.49
CA ASP A 124 6.85 12.82 3.44
C ASP A 124 5.67 13.28 4.30
N ASN A 125 6.02 13.80 5.48
CA ASN A 125 5.07 14.39 6.41
C ASN A 125 5.76 15.57 7.12
N MET A 126 5.22 16.78 6.96
CA MET A 126 5.82 17.98 7.54
C MET A 126 5.74 18.07 9.07
N HIS A 127 4.88 17.26 9.70
CA HIS A 127 4.62 17.29 11.15
C HIS A 127 5.39 16.21 11.91
N TYR A 128 5.39 15.00 11.36
CA TYR A 128 6.00 13.82 11.97
C TYR A 128 7.37 13.47 11.36
N GLY A 129 7.81 14.25 10.37
CA GLY A 129 9.02 14.00 9.59
C GLY A 129 8.84 12.89 8.55
N THR A 130 9.83 12.76 7.67
CA THR A 130 9.85 11.75 6.61
C THR A 130 10.62 10.49 7.07
N PRO A 131 10.00 9.30 7.11
CA PRO A 131 10.73 8.04 7.31
C PRO A 131 11.77 7.87 6.20
N GLY A 132 12.96 7.34 6.52
CA GLY A 132 13.92 6.94 5.50
C GLY A 132 13.48 5.65 4.82
N ASN A 133 13.81 5.47 3.54
CA ASN A 133 13.59 4.21 2.83
C ASN A 133 14.39 3.05 3.49
N ALA A 134 13.81 1.86 3.54
CA ALA A 134 14.42 0.68 4.16
C ALA A 134 15.75 0.24 3.50
N ALA A 135 15.93 0.51 2.20
CA ALA A 135 17.16 0.18 1.48
C ALA A 135 18.24 1.28 1.59
N ASP A 136 17.83 2.54 1.76
CA ASP A 136 18.72 3.71 1.90
C ASP A 136 17.96 4.83 2.62
N THR A 137 18.30 5.06 3.88
CA THR A 137 17.58 5.97 4.77
C THR A 137 17.63 7.44 4.35
N SER A 138 18.48 7.81 3.38
CA SER A 138 18.52 9.15 2.79
C SER A 138 17.44 9.40 1.73
N ARG A 139 16.72 8.35 1.32
CA ARG A 139 15.74 8.36 0.23
C ARG A 139 14.31 8.32 0.72
N ILE A 140 13.41 8.79 -0.13
CA ILE A 140 11.99 8.79 0.20
C ILE A 140 11.46 7.35 0.32
N PRO A 141 10.54 7.10 1.26
CA PRO A 141 9.94 5.78 1.44
C PRO A 141 8.82 5.53 0.42
N GLY A 142 8.35 6.56 -0.28
CA GLY A 142 7.09 6.49 -1.02
C GLY A 142 5.88 6.57 -0.10
N GLY A 143 4.73 6.89 -0.67
CA GLY A 143 3.56 7.26 0.11
C GLY A 143 2.23 6.82 -0.50
N SER A 144 1.15 6.96 0.25
CA SER A 144 1.10 7.59 1.59
C SER A 144 1.34 6.62 2.75
N SER A 145 1.43 5.31 2.53
CA SER A 145 1.73 4.32 3.61
C SER A 145 3.24 4.22 3.87
N SER A 146 3.88 5.36 4.16
CA SER A 146 5.34 5.48 4.23
C SER A 146 5.96 4.65 5.35
N GLY A 147 5.54 4.87 6.59
CA GLY A 147 6.06 4.11 7.73
C GLY A 147 5.71 2.61 7.66
N ALA A 148 4.59 2.25 7.02
CA ALA A 148 4.18 0.86 6.85
C ALA A 148 5.24 0.05 6.08
N ALA A 149 5.60 0.48 4.87
CA ALA A 149 6.59 -0.25 4.06
C ALA A 149 7.98 -0.29 4.72
N VAL A 150 8.39 0.82 5.35
CA VAL A 150 9.67 0.88 6.06
C VAL A 150 9.68 -0.09 7.24
N SER A 151 8.59 -0.16 8.02
CA SER A 151 8.52 -1.07 9.17
C SER A 151 8.61 -2.55 8.78
N VAL A 152 8.08 -2.93 7.61
CA VAL A 152 8.28 -4.28 7.04
C VAL A 152 9.72 -4.44 6.57
N GLY A 153 10.24 -3.50 5.78
CA GLY A 153 11.58 -3.58 5.18
C GLY A 153 12.71 -3.65 6.21
N GLU A 154 12.55 -2.99 7.36
CA GLU A 154 13.53 -3.00 8.47
C GLU A 154 13.33 -4.15 9.47
N GLY A 155 12.28 -4.95 9.28
CA GLY A 155 11.91 -6.05 10.17
C GLY A 155 11.44 -5.60 11.56
N THR A 156 10.81 -4.43 11.65
CA THR A 156 10.15 -3.94 12.89
C THR A 156 8.66 -4.29 12.94
N SER A 157 8.12 -4.83 11.85
CA SER A 157 6.86 -5.58 11.79
C SER A 157 6.97 -6.68 10.73
N ASP A 158 6.22 -7.77 10.90
CA ASP A 158 6.15 -8.84 9.89
C ASP A 158 5.19 -8.48 8.75
N ILE A 159 4.12 -7.76 9.10
CA ILE A 159 3.07 -7.31 8.20
C ILE A 159 2.69 -5.88 8.61
N SER A 160 2.43 -5.02 7.63
CA SER A 160 1.80 -3.72 7.87
C SER A 160 0.50 -3.59 7.11
N ILE A 161 -0.46 -2.87 7.67
CA ILE A 161 -1.71 -2.54 6.98
C ILE A 161 -1.69 -1.08 6.56
N GLY A 162 -1.91 -0.84 5.27
CA GLY A 162 -2.00 0.50 4.68
C GLY A 162 -3.31 0.75 3.95
N SER A 163 -3.37 1.90 3.28
CA SER A 163 -4.45 2.24 2.33
C SER A 163 -3.86 2.56 0.96
N ASP A 164 -4.64 2.33 -0.09
CA ASP A 164 -4.26 2.53 -1.48
C ASP A 164 -5.43 3.13 -2.28
N THR A 165 -5.31 4.42 -2.57
CA THR A 165 -6.28 5.22 -3.35
C THR A 165 -5.77 5.49 -4.77
N GLY A 166 -4.46 5.60 -4.93
CA GLY A 166 -3.78 5.79 -6.21
C GLY A 166 -2.46 5.05 -6.30
N GLY A 167 -2.20 4.09 -5.40
CA GLY A 167 -0.90 3.40 -5.29
C GLY A 167 -0.31 3.35 -3.89
N SER A 168 -0.99 3.88 -2.87
CA SER A 168 -0.38 4.10 -1.55
C SER A 168 -0.01 2.86 -0.73
N VAL A 169 -0.30 1.65 -1.21
CA VAL A 169 0.31 0.39 -0.72
C VAL A 169 1.42 -0.04 -1.65
N ARG A 170 1.18 -0.01 -2.97
CA ARG A 170 2.09 -0.55 -3.99
C ARG A 170 3.34 0.31 -4.23
N ILE A 171 3.20 1.64 -4.23
CA ILE A 171 4.31 2.59 -4.38
C ILE A 171 5.33 2.41 -3.25
N PRO A 172 4.97 2.54 -1.97
CA PRO A 172 5.97 2.33 -0.92
C PRO A 172 6.46 0.89 -0.87
N ALA A 173 5.65 -0.11 -1.24
CA ALA A 173 6.14 -1.48 -1.39
C ALA A 173 7.26 -1.61 -2.44
N SER A 174 7.04 -1.03 -3.63
CA SER A 174 8.01 -0.97 -4.73
C SER A 174 9.33 -0.35 -4.27
N LEU A 175 9.27 0.82 -3.65
CA LEU A 175 10.47 1.60 -3.30
C LEU A 175 11.26 0.99 -2.13
N ASN A 176 10.61 0.27 -1.21
CA ASN A 176 11.28 -0.36 -0.06
C ASN A 176 11.60 -1.85 -0.29
N GLY A 177 11.28 -2.40 -1.46
CA GLY A 177 11.60 -3.78 -1.79
C GLY A 177 10.81 -4.82 -1.01
N VAL A 178 9.56 -4.50 -0.67
CA VAL A 178 8.60 -5.40 -0.01
C VAL A 178 7.41 -5.69 -0.92
N VAL A 179 6.60 -6.68 -0.57
CA VAL A 179 5.35 -7.00 -1.28
C VAL A 179 4.25 -6.06 -0.81
N GLY A 180 3.42 -5.56 -1.73
CA GLY A 180 2.26 -4.73 -1.41
C GLY A 180 1.04 -5.14 -2.21
N PHE A 181 -0.04 -5.54 -1.54
CA PHE A 181 -1.27 -5.98 -2.17
C PHE A 181 -2.38 -4.94 -2.05
N LYS A 182 -2.97 -4.57 -3.18
CA LYS A 182 -4.16 -3.73 -3.29
C LYS A 182 -5.36 -4.59 -3.70
N PRO A 183 -6.23 -4.97 -2.75
CA PRO A 183 -7.45 -5.69 -3.06
C PRO A 183 -8.38 -4.89 -3.97
N THR A 184 -9.38 -5.57 -4.54
CA THR A 184 -10.54 -4.93 -5.13
C THR A 184 -11.14 -3.92 -4.14
N ALA A 185 -11.44 -2.70 -4.60
CA ALA A 185 -11.94 -1.64 -3.74
C ALA A 185 -13.21 -2.11 -3.00
N ARG A 186 -13.30 -1.77 -1.71
CA ARG A 186 -14.38 -2.15 -0.79
C ARG A 186 -14.51 -3.65 -0.44
N ARG A 187 -13.65 -4.54 -0.95
CA ARG A 187 -13.61 -5.96 -0.50
C ARG A 187 -13.22 -6.05 0.98
N VAL A 188 -12.27 -5.21 1.42
CA VAL A 188 -11.97 -4.98 2.84
C VAL A 188 -12.85 -3.83 3.37
N PRO A 189 -13.55 -3.98 4.51
CA PRO A 189 -14.38 -2.91 5.06
C PRO A 189 -13.58 -1.67 5.45
N LEU A 190 -14.10 -0.49 5.12
CA LEU A 190 -13.49 0.81 5.43
C LEU A 190 -13.94 1.41 6.78
N THR A 191 -14.80 0.71 7.53
CA THR A 191 -15.35 1.22 8.80
C THR A 191 -14.23 1.50 9.81
N GLY A 192 -14.15 2.75 10.27
CA GLY A 192 -13.12 3.23 11.19
C GLY A 192 -11.77 3.52 10.52
N ALA A 193 -11.69 3.55 9.19
CA ALA A 193 -10.56 4.13 8.48
C ALA A 193 -10.87 5.59 8.14
N TYR A 194 -9.92 6.50 8.38
CA TYR A 194 -10.01 7.89 7.94
C TYR A 194 -9.99 7.93 6.40
N PRO A 195 -11.01 8.51 5.75
CA PRO A 195 -11.17 8.40 4.31
C PRO A 195 -10.30 9.39 3.53
N LEU A 196 -10.04 9.07 2.27
CA LEU A 196 -9.61 10.02 1.24
C LEU A 196 -10.59 10.05 0.05
N SER A 197 -11.03 8.89 -0.41
CA SER A 197 -11.92 8.76 -1.55
C SER A 197 -12.82 7.55 -1.38
N ALA A 198 -14.10 7.79 -1.12
CA ALA A 198 -15.09 6.72 -1.00
C ALA A 198 -15.17 5.83 -2.27
N THR A 199 -14.85 6.40 -3.43
CA THR A 199 -14.81 5.66 -4.69
C THR A 199 -13.59 4.75 -4.81
N LEU A 200 -12.40 5.24 -4.42
CA LEU A 200 -11.11 4.64 -4.82
C LEU A 200 -10.36 3.96 -3.68
N ASP A 201 -10.70 4.24 -2.43
CA ASP A 201 -9.98 3.71 -1.26
C ASP A 201 -10.08 2.18 -1.19
N SER A 202 -8.93 1.57 -0.94
CA SER A 202 -8.79 0.16 -0.61
C SER A 202 -7.81 0.02 0.54
N ILE A 203 -8.05 -0.96 1.42
CA ILE A 203 -7.14 -1.31 2.52
C ILE A 203 -6.38 -2.56 2.11
N GLY A 204 -5.06 -2.52 2.23
CA GLY A 204 -4.18 -3.55 1.69
C GLY A 204 -2.96 -3.81 2.58
N PRO A 205 -2.46 -5.05 2.64
CA PRO A 205 -1.28 -5.39 3.40
C PRO A 205 0.03 -5.11 2.64
N LEU A 206 1.08 -4.86 3.41
CA LEU A 206 2.48 -4.92 3.01
C LEU A 206 3.18 -5.99 3.83
N ALA A 207 4.04 -6.79 3.23
CA ALA A 207 4.79 -7.85 3.91
C ALA A 207 6.04 -8.25 3.09
N LEU A 208 6.87 -9.13 3.65
CA LEU A 208 8.03 -9.67 2.91
C LEU A 208 7.66 -10.76 1.89
N SER A 209 6.43 -11.27 1.93
CA SER A 209 5.98 -12.31 0.99
C SER A 209 4.52 -12.17 0.58
N VAL A 210 4.16 -12.71 -0.58
CA VAL A 210 2.77 -12.82 -1.06
C VAL A 210 1.93 -13.63 -0.07
N ALA A 211 2.52 -14.67 0.53
CA ALA A 211 1.82 -15.51 1.51
C ALA A 211 1.39 -14.70 2.74
N ALA A 212 2.27 -13.86 3.28
CA ALA A 212 1.93 -13.00 4.42
C ALA A 212 0.86 -11.96 4.05
N CYS A 213 0.93 -11.36 2.86
CA CYS A 213 -0.13 -10.48 2.36
C CYS A 213 -1.48 -11.21 2.24
N ALA A 214 -1.50 -12.43 1.71
CA ALA A 214 -2.73 -13.22 1.59
C ALA A 214 -3.34 -13.61 2.94
N LEU A 215 -2.51 -13.86 3.96
CA LEU A 215 -2.96 -14.12 5.33
C LEU A 215 -3.66 -12.90 5.94
N ALA A 216 -3.02 -11.73 5.82
CA ALA A 216 -3.59 -10.48 6.30
C ALA A 216 -4.89 -10.11 5.56
N ASP A 217 -4.92 -10.29 4.24
CA ASP A 217 -6.12 -10.06 3.43
C ASP A 217 -7.30 -10.95 3.86
N ALA A 218 -7.07 -12.26 4.06
CA ALA A 218 -8.08 -13.20 4.53
C ALA A 218 -8.63 -12.79 5.91
N ALA A 219 -7.76 -12.41 6.84
CA ALA A 219 -8.18 -11.93 8.16
C ALA A 219 -8.99 -10.62 8.07
N MET A 220 -8.53 -9.65 7.27
CA MET A 220 -9.19 -8.36 7.13
C MET A 220 -10.53 -8.43 6.40
N THR A 221 -10.70 -9.33 5.44
CA THR A 221 -11.97 -9.56 4.73
C THR A 221 -12.93 -10.44 5.53
N GLY A 222 -12.40 -11.37 6.34
CA GLY A 222 -13.17 -12.44 6.95
C GLY A 222 -13.45 -13.61 5.99
N GLU A 223 -12.74 -13.65 4.86
CA GLU A 223 -12.83 -14.71 3.86
C GLU A 223 -11.79 -15.82 4.12
N GLN A 224 -11.93 -16.95 3.42
CA GLN A 224 -10.92 -18.00 3.45
C GLN A 224 -9.68 -17.56 2.66
N MET A 225 -8.50 -17.92 3.17
CA MET A 225 -7.24 -17.67 2.46
C MET A 225 -7.22 -18.41 1.11
N PRO A 226 -6.70 -17.80 0.04
CA PRO A 226 -6.44 -18.53 -1.21
C PRO A 226 -5.46 -19.69 -0.98
N GLN A 227 -5.66 -20.79 -1.71
CA GLN A 227 -4.83 -21.99 -1.62
C GLN A 227 -3.47 -21.80 -2.31
N LEU A 228 -2.58 -21.00 -1.72
CA LEU A 228 -1.24 -20.71 -2.25
C LEU A 228 -0.28 -21.91 -2.21
N HIS A 229 -0.61 -22.93 -1.42
CA HIS A 229 0.15 -24.18 -1.35
C HIS A 229 -0.12 -25.09 -2.55
N LEU A 230 -1.21 -24.86 -3.29
CA LEU A 230 -1.51 -25.60 -4.51
C LEU A 230 -0.84 -24.89 -5.69
N PRO A 231 0.18 -25.50 -6.32
CA PRO A 231 0.90 -24.88 -7.42
C PRO A 231 -0.06 -24.44 -8.53
N LEU A 232 0.14 -23.23 -9.03
CA LEU A 232 -0.51 -22.75 -10.24
C LEU A 232 0.51 -22.83 -11.39
N ALA A 233 0.18 -23.58 -12.44
CA ALA A 233 1.06 -23.67 -13.59
C ALA A 233 1.13 -22.30 -14.30
N LEU A 234 2.33 -21.72 -14.41
CA LEU A 234 2.56 -20.52 -15.22
C LEU A 234 2.43 -20.82 -16.73
N ALA A 235 2.61 -22.09 -17.12
CA ALA A 235 2.44 -22.55 -18.49
C ALA A 235 1.02 -22.23 -19.03
N GLY A 236 0.97 -21.45 -20.11
CA GLY A 236 -0.27 -21.01 -20.76
C GLY A 236 -0.94 -19.80 -20.12
N LEU A 237 -0.40 -19.25 -19.03
CA LEU A 237 -0.92 -18.02 -18.41
C LEU A 237 -0.79 -16.84 -19.39
N ARG A 238 -1.88 -16.11 -19.63
CA ARG A 238 -1.92 -14.98 -20.57
C ARG A 238 -1.55 -13.70 -19.84
N VAL A 239 -0.27 -13.40 -19.87
CA VAL A 239 0.29 -12.15 -19.32
C VAL A 239 0.25 -11.10 -20.43
N ARG A 240 -0.28 -9.92 -20.13
CA ARG A 240 -0.27 -8.80 -21.08
C ARG A 240 0.53 -7.62 -20.56
N ILE A 241 1.25 -6.96 -21.46
CA ILE A 241 2.10 -5.82 -21.11
C ILE A 241 1.48 -4.55 -21.70
N PRO A 242 1.01 -3.61 -20.86
CA PRO A 242 0.41 -2.36 -21.33
C PRO A 242 1.50 -1.36 -21.74
N ARG A 243 2.26 -1.69 -22.80
CA ARG A 243 3.29 -0.80 -23.38
C ARG A 243 2.64 0.50 -23.88
N GLY A 244 3.44 1.57 -23.95
CA GLY A 244 2.96 2.92 -24.30
C GLY A 244 3.09 3.88 -23.12
N LEU A 245 2.02 4.60 -22.81
CA LEU A 245 1.98 5.66 -21.78
C LEU A 245 2.56 5.23 -20.43
N LEU A 246 2.33 3.97 -20.02
CA LEU A 246 2.79 3.44 -18.72
C LEU A 246 4.29 3.11 -18.67
N PHE A 247 4.99 3.20 -19.80
CA PHE A 247 6.42 2.94 -19.93
C PHE A 247 7.24 4.18 -20.28
N GLU A 248 6.61 5.30 -20.66
CA GLU A 248 7.29 6.58 -20.88
C GLU A 248 8.15 6.95 -19.66
N ASP A 249 9.28 7.62 -19.85
CA ASP A 249 10.13 8.10 -18.74
C ASP A 249 10.53 7.04 -17.68
N THR A 250 10.46 5.75 -18.01
CA THR A 250 10.90 4.67 -17.12
C THR A 250 12.42 4.61 -17.11
N GLU A 251 13.02 4.61 -15.93
CA GLU A 251 14.48 4.51 -15.77
C GLU A 251 15.01 3.21 -16.38
N THR A 252 16.18 3.30 -17.02
CA THR A 252 16.79 2.17 -17.73
C THR A 252 17.03 0.96 -16.84
N GLU A 253 17.43 1.16 -15.57
CA GLU A 253 17.63 0.06 -14.61
C GLU A 253 16.32 -0.67 -14.31
N ILE A 254 15.22 0.06 -14.16
CA ILE A 254 13.88 -0.49 -13.93
C ILE A 254 13.39 -1.25 -15.17
N ALA A 255 13.52 -0.66 -16.36
CA ALA A 255 13.13 -1.32 -17.61
C ALA A 255 13.91 -2.63 -17.80
N ALA A 256 15.22 -2.61 -17.55
CA ALA A 256 16.06 -3.81 -17.65
C ALA A 256 15.70 -4.88 -16.60
N ALA A 257 15.40 -4.49 -15.35
CA ALA A 257 14.95 -5.42 -14.32
C ALA A 257 13.58 -6.02 -14.63
N PHE A 258 12.68 -5.22 -15.18
CA PHE A 258 11.36 -5.65 -15.64
C PHE A 258 11.48 -6.67 -16.78
N ASP A 259 12.27 -6.37 -17.81
CA ASP A 259 12.46 -7.29 -18.95
C ASP A 259 13.12 -8.61 -18.51
N ARG A 260 14.06 -8.60 -17.54
CA ARG A 260 14.61 -9.83 -16.94
C ARG A 260 13.54 -10.65 -16.20
N SER A 261 12.67 -9.97 -15.44
CA SER A 261 11.58 -10.63 -14.71
C SER A 261 10.58 -11.27 -15.67
N LEU A 262 10.23 -10.57 -16.76
CA LEU A 262 9.37 -11.11 -17.82
C LEU A 262 9.98 -12.31 -18.52
N ALA A 263 11.29 -12.28 -18.83
CA ALA A 263 11.98 -13.40 -19.47
C ALA A 263 11.89 -14.67 -18.62
N GLY A 264 11.99 -14.56 -17.30
CA GLY A 264 11.79 -15.70 -16.41
C GLY A 264 10.36 -16.24 -16.46
N ILE A 265 9.35 -15.36 -16.43
CA ILE A 265 7.92 -15.73 -16.50
C ILE A 265 7.61 -16.41 -17.85
N GLU A 266 8.16 -15.92 -18.95
CA GLU A 266 8.03 -16.52 -20.28
C GLU A 266 8.72 -17.89 -20.38
N GLN A 267 9.93 -18.04 -19.81
CA GLN A 267 10.65 -19.32 -19.75
C GLN A 267 9.88 -20.39 -18.94
N ALA A 268 9.06 -19.97 -17.97
CA ALA A 268 8.15 -20.86 -17.25
C ALA A 268 6.87 -21.23 -18.04
N GLY A 269 6.75 -20.76 -19.28
CA GLY A 269 5.71 -21.14 -20.24
C GLY A 269 4.52 -20.18 -20.33
N ALA A 270 4.56 -19.03 -19.66
CA ALA A 270 3.52 -18.01 -19.80
C ALA A 270 3.55 -17.36 -21.19
N TRP A 271 2.39 -16.91 -21.68
CA TRP A 271 2.24 -16.26 -22.97
C TRP A 271 2.19 -14.74 -22.80
N LEU A 272 3.33 -14.10 -23.09
CA LEU A 272 3.49 -12.66 -22.98
C LEU A 272 3.20 -12.00 -24.32
N THR A 273 2.28 -11.05 -24.34
CA THR A 273 2.11 -10.15 -25.49
C THR A 273 1.73 -8.75 -25.03
N ASP A 274 1.98 -7.76 -25.88
CA ASP A 274 1.52 -6.40 -25.59
C ASP A 274 0.00 -6.29 -25.68
N ILE A 275 -0.57 -5.33 -24.95
CA ILE A 275 -1.95 -4.88 -25.06
C ILE A 275 -1.96 -3.36 -24.97
N SER A 276 -2.82 -2.67 -25.73
CA SER A 276 -2.99 -1.23 -25.55
C SER A 276 -4.19 -0.93 -24.65
N ILE A 277 -3.98 -0.07 -23.66
CA ILE A 277 -5.02 0.51 -22.80
C ILE A 277 -4.94 2.05 -22.77
N ASP A 278 -4.11 2.65 -23.62
CA ASP A 278 -3.78 4.07 -23.60
C ASP A 278 -4.98 4.95 -23.94
N ASP A 279 -5.87 4.51 -24.84
CA ASP A 279 -7.14 5.17 -25.16
C ASP A 279 -8.06 5.27 -23.93
N LEU A 280 -8.19 4.19 -23.16
CA LEU A 280 -9.01 4.19 -21.93
C LEU A 280 -8.41 5.11 -20.87
N ILE A 281 -7.09 5.09 -20.70
CA ILE A 281 -6.39 5.98 -19.76
C ILE A 281 -6.54 7.44 -20.19
N ALA A 282 -6.37 7.74 -21.49
CA ALA A 282 -6.52 9.08 -22.04
C ALA A 282 -7.95 9.61 -21.84
N ASP A 283 -8.96 8.79 -22.07
CA ASP A 283 -10.36 9.15 -21.86
C ASP A 283 -10.69 9.43 -20.39
N LEU A 284 -10.11 8.65 -19.47
CA LEU A 284 -10.29 8.90 -18.05
C LEU A 284 -9.59 10.19 -17.63
N ARG A 285 -8.36 10.42 -18.09
CA ARG A 285 -7.61 11.65 -17.87
C ARG A 285 -8.37 12.87 -18.39
N LEU A 286 -9.03 12.75 -19.55
CA LEU A 286 -9.87 13.82 -20.11
C LEU A 286 -11.08 14.08 -19.20
N ALA A 287 -11.72 13.04 -18.68
CA ALA A 287 -12.86 13.14 -17.77
C ALA A 287 -12.50 13.78 -16.43
N THR A 288 -11.29 13.54 -15.93
CA THR A 288 -10.77 14.06 -14.65
C THR A 288 -9.82 15.24 -14.82
N LYS A 289 -9.78 15.89 -15.99
CA LYS A 289 -8.82 16.97 -16.29
C LYS A 289 -8.91 18.18 -15.36
N ARG A 290 -10.09 18.41 -14.77
CA ARG A 290 -10.34 19.54 -13.87
C ARG A 290 -9.92 19.26 -12.42
N GLY A 291 -9.72 18.00 -12.07
CA GLY A 291 -9.37 17.51 -10.75
C GLY A 291 -9.49 15.99 -10.71
N SER A 292 -8.57 15.32 -10.02
CA SER A 292 -8.67 13.87 -9.81
C SER A 292 -9.89 13.54 -8.95
N ILE A 293 -10.41 12.32 -9.08
CA ILE A 293 -11.53 11.85 -8.25
C ILE A 293 -11.17 11.93 -6.76
N ALA A 294 -9.95 11.49 -6.40
CA ALA A 294 -9.46 11.58 -5.03
C ALA A 294 -9.38 13.02 -4.51
N ALA A 295 -8.99 13.99 -5.35
CA ALA A 295 -8.96 15.40 -4.94
C ALA A 295 -10.39 15.96 -4.73
N MET A 296 -11.33 15.63 -5.63
CA MET A 296 -12.71 16.09 -5.52
C MET A 296 -13.43 15.50 -4.30
N GLU A 297 -13.22 14.22 -4.01
CA GLU A 297 -13.81 13.57 -2.83
C GLU A 297 -13.08 13.96 -1.53
N GLY A 298 -11.75 14.07 -1.56
CA GLY A 298 -10.98 14.57 -0.43
C GLY A 298 -11.37 16.01 -0.06
N ALA A 299 -11.68 16.85 -1.05
CA ALA A 299 -12.13 18.22 -0.79
C ALA A 299 -13.50 18.26 -0.08
N GLU A 300 -14.36 17.26 -0.32
CA GLU A 300 -15.64 17.13 0.38
C GLU A 300 -15.42 16.70 1.84
N ILE A 301 -14.57 15.70 2.09
CA ILE A 301 -14.20 15.24 3.44
C ILE A 301 -13.62 16.38 4.29
N HIS A 302 -12.96 17.33 3.63
CA HIS A 302 -12.24 18.43 4.24
C HIS A 302 -12.94 19.79 4.07
N ALA A 303 -14.18 19.82 3.60
CA ALA A 303 -14.88 21.04 3.17
C ALA A 303 -14.95 22.11 4.26
N ASP A 304 -15.19 21.71 5.51
CA ASP A 304 -15.36 22.65 6.63
C ASP A 304 -14.13 23.52 6.84
N TRP A 305 -12.96 22.91 7.03
CA TRP A 305 -11.74 23.68 7.27
C TRP A 305 -11.18 24.34 6.01
N LEU A 306 -11.48 23.80 4.81
CA LEU A 306 -11.18 24.48 3.55
C LEU A 306 -11.98 25.78 3.41
N ALA A 307 -13.20 25.83 3.95
CA ALA A 307 -14.06 27.02 3.91
C ALA A 307 -13.75 28.03 5.03
N THR A 308 -13.48 27.55 6.25
CA THR A 308 -13.31 28.42 7.43
C THR A 308 -11.86 28.70 7.81
N GLY A 309 -10.91 28.01 7.17
CA GLY A 309 -9.51 27.98 7.55
C GLY A 309 -9.18 26.79 8.47
N ALA A 310 -7.99 26.21 8.27
CA ALA A 310 -7.47 25.13 9.10
C ALA A 310 -7.08 25.64 10.49
N SER A 311 -7.38 24.85 11.53
CA SER A 311 -7.03 25.17 12.92
C SER A 311 -5.55 24.97 13.23
N MET A 312 -4.87 24.14 12.43
CA MET A 312 -3.43 23.89 12.46
C MET A 312 -2.89 23.94 11.03
N PRO A 313 -1.58 24.19 10.82
CA PRO A 313 -0.99 24.09 9.49
C PRO A 313 -1.24 22.72 8.87
N VAL A 314 -1.63 22.71 7.59
CA VAL A 314 -1.78 21.53 6.74
C VAL A 314 -0.76 21.66 5.61
N ASP A 315 -0.17 20.54 5.18
CA ASP A 315 0.80 20.49 4.10
C ASP A 315 0.28 21.24 2.85
N PRO A 316 1.02 22.21 2.29
CA PRO A 316 0.64 22.92 1.07
C PRO A 316 0.42 22.00 -0.14
N HIS A 317 1.12 20.87 -0.22
CA HIS A 317 0.93 19.85 -1.24
C HIS A 317 -0.39 19.09 -1.07
N VAL A 318 -1.01 19.17 0.10
CA VAL A 318 -2.34 18.60 0.39
C VAL A 318 -3.42 19.67 0.29
N SER A 319 -3.31 20.73 1.07
CA SER A 319 -4.30 21.81 1.11
C SER A 319 -4.48 22.52 -0.22
N GLY A 320 -3.41 22.71 -1.01
CA GLY A 320 -3.47 23.39 -2.31
C GLY A 320 -4.36 22.67 -3.33
N PRO A 321 -4.08 21.40 -3.70
CA PRO A 321 -4.94 20.63 -4.59
C PRO A 321 -6.38 20.46 -4.08
N LEU A 322 -6.58 20.23 -2.77
CA LEU A 322 -7.91 20.10 -2.18
C LEU A 322 -8.71 21.41 -2.29
N SER A 323 -8.08 22.56 -2.04
CA SER A 323 -8.71 23.88 -2.21
C SER A 323 -9.13 24.14 -3.66
N ARG A 324 -8.28 23.77 -4.63
CA ARG A 324 -8.64 23.86 -6.05
C ARG A 324 -9.80 22.93 -6.40
N ALA A 325 -9.82 21.74 -5.82
CA ALA A 325 -10.88 20.76 -6.05
C ALA A 325 -12.21 21.17 -5.41
N ALA A 326 -12.20 21.85 -4.26
CA ALA A 326 -13.41 22.40 -3.62
C ALA A 326 -14.16 23.41 -4.51
N ALA A 327 -13.45 24.09 -5.42
CA ALA A 327 -14.04 25.02 -6.38
C ALA A 327 -14.63 24.35 -7.63
N ILE A 328 -14.52 23.02 -7.77
CA ILE A 328 -15.01 22.29 -8.94
C ILE A 328 -16.53 22.12 -8.83
N PRO A 329 -17.31 22.56 -9.85
CA PRO A 329 -18.76 22.40 -9.80
C PRO A 329 -19.19 20.93 -9.78
N THR A 330 -20.16 20.59 -8.94
CA THR A 330 -20.74 19.23 -8.81
C THR A 330 -21.07 18.54 -10.15
N PRO A 331 -21.61 19.22 -11.19
CA PRO A 331 -21.85 18.58 -12.48
C PRO A 331 -20.59 18.01 -13.16
N VAL A 332 -19.40 18.55 -12.88
CA VAL A 332 -18.11 18.02 -13.37
C VAL A 332 -17.84 16.66 -12.73
N TYR A 333 -17.96 16.56 -11.40
CA TYR A 333 -17.80 15.30 -10.68
C TYR A 333 -18.80 14.24 -11.16
N ILE A 334 -20.08 14.59 -11.27
CA ILE A 334 -21.12 13.66 -11.77
C ILE A 334 -20.78 13.13 -13.17
N ARG A 335 -20.29 13.98 -14.08
CA ARG A 335 -19.88 13.57 -15.43
C ARG A 335 -18.63 12.69 -15.40
N ALA A 336 -17.65 13.02 -14.57
CA ALA A 336 -16.44 12.20 -14.40
C ALA A 336 -16.79 10.80 -13.88
N MET A 337 -17.68 10.70 -12.89
CA MET A 337 -18.11 9.42 -12.33
C MET A 337 -18.89 8.56 -13.33
N ARG A 338 -19.80 9.16 -14.11
CA ARG A 338 -20.49 8.45 -15.20
C ARG A 338 -19.51 7.96 -16.27
N ARG A 339 -18.51 8.77 -16.63
CA ARG A 339 -17.49 8.37 -17.60
C ARG A 339 -16.60 7.26 -17.05
N ARG A 340 -16.15 7.36 -15.80
CA ARG A 340 -15.40 6.29 -15.12
C ARG A 340 -16.17 4.98 -15.14
N ALA A 341 -17.45 4.97 -14.78
CA ALA A 341 -18.26 3.75 -14.78
C ALA A 341 -18.28 3.06 -16.16
N ALA A 342 -18.47 3.84 -17.24
CA ALA A 342 -18.40 3.30 -18.60
C ALA A 342 -16.99 2.78 -18.97
N LEU A 343 -15.94 3.46 -18.51
CA LEU A 343 -14.56 3.06 -18.75
C LEU A 343 -14.13 1.82 -17.96
N CYS A 344 -14.65 1.62 -16.74
CA CYS A 344 -14.45 0.37 -15.99
C CYS A 344 -15.04 -0.83 -16.74
N ILE A 345 -16.24 -0.68 -17.32
CA ILE A 345 -16.85 -1.72 -18.15
C ILE A 345 -15.98 -2.03 -19.37
N ALA A 346 -15.54 -1.00 -20.11
CA ALA A 346 -14.68 -1.17 -21.28
C ALA A 346 -13.32 -1.80 -20.94
N MET A 347 -12.74 -1.46 -19.78
CA MET A 347 -11.51 -2.10 -19.30
C MET A 347 -11.75 -3.57 -18.96
N ASP A 348 -12.84 -3.90 -18.26
CA ASP A 348 -13.16 -5.28 -17.90
C ASP A 348 -13.35 -6.16 -19.14
N GLU A 349 -14.07 -5.67 -20.15
CA GLU A 349 -14.25 -6.33 -21.44
C GLU A 349 -12.90 -6.56 -22.13
N ARG A 350 -12.03 -5.55 -22.15
CA ARG A 350 -10.70 -5.62 -22.78
C ARG A 350 -9.78 -6.62 -22.09
N LEU A 351 -9.92 -6.78 -20.78
CA LEU A 351 -9.16 -7.74 -19.99
C LEU A 351 -9.82 -9.12 -19.94
N GLY A 352 -10.95 -9.34 -20.62
CA GLY A 352 -11.72 -10.59 -20.54
C GLY A 352 -10.92 -11.85 -20.90
N SER A 353 -9.92 -11.73 -21.78
CA SER A 353 -9.01 -12.82 -22.17
C SER A 353 -7.61 -12.71 -21.56
N VAL A 354 -7.45 -11.94 -20.48
CA VAL A 354 -6.16 -11.66 -19.83
C VAL A 354 -6.22 -12.21 -18.41
N ASP A 355 -5.19 -12.96 -18.02
CA ASP A 355 -5.11 -13.47 -16.64
C ASP A 355 -4.52 -12.40 -15.73
N VAL A 356 -3.43 -11.75 -16.16
CA VAL A 356 -2.83 -10.58 -15.50
C VAL A 356 -2.18 -9.62 -16.49
N LEU A 357 -2.20 -8.32 -16.17
CA LEU A 357 -1.26 -7.35 -16.72
C LEU A 357 0.05 -7.38 -15.93
N ALA A 358 1.17 -7.16 -16.59
CA ALA A 358 2.48 -6.97 -15.97
C ALA A 358 3.10 -5.64 -16.41
N LEU A 359 3.55 -4.83 -15.46
CA LEU A 359 4.20 -3.52 -15.68
C LEU A 359 5.06 -3.14 -14.47
N PRO A 360 6.04 -2.22 -14.60
CA PRO A 360 6.73 -1.66 -13.44
C PRO A 360 5.74 -0.99 -12.47
N THR A 361 5.90 -1.24 -11.17
CA THR A 361 5.06 -0.58 -10.15
C THR A 361 5.34 0.93 -10.10
N THR A 362 6.61 1.30 -10.08
CA THR A 362 7.09 2.68 -10.18
C THR A 362 8.08 2.78 -11.33
N PRO A 363 8.04 3.85 -12.15
CA PRO A 363 8.94 4.01 -13.29
C PRO A 363 10.29 4.64 -12.91
N VAL A 364 10.41 5.11 -11.67
CA VAL A 364 11.62 5.69 -11.08
C VAL A 364 11.95 4.99 -9.77
N THR A 365 13.24 4.91 -9.45
CA THR A 365 13.73 4.53 -8.13
C THR A 365 13.51 5.67 -7.12
N ALA A 366 13.66 5.41 -5.82
CA ALA A 366 13.41 6.42 -4.79
C ALA A 366 14.44 7.57 -4.87
N PRO A 367 14.04 8.83 -5.11
CA PRO A 367 14.95 9.96 -5.01
C PRO A 367 15.34 10.26 -3.56
N THR A 368 16.34 11.13 -3.36
CA THR A 368 16.74 11.56 -2.01
C THR A 368 15.68 12.47 -1.38
N ILE A 369 15.50 12.37 -0.07
CA ILE A 369 14.58 13.23 0.69
C ILE A 369 14.93 14.72 0.48
N VAL A 370 16.22 15.03 0.47
CA VAL A 370 16.74 16.40 0.25
C VAL A 370 16.31 16.93 -1.12
N SER A 371 16.48 16.15 -2.19
CA SER A 371 16.10 16.60 -3.54
C SER A 371 14.59 16.87 -3.67
N MET A 372 13.75 16.11 -2.97
CA MET A 372 12.30 16.32 -2.96
C MET A 372 11.87 17.56 -2.17
N ALA A 373 12.68 18.02 -1.21
CA ALA A 373 12.41 19.22 -0.42
C ALA A 373 12.89 20.51 -1.11
N GLU A 374 14.00 20.44 -1.85
CA GLU A 374 14.66 21.61 -2.44
C GLU A 374 14.18 21.94 -3.87
N ASP A 375 13.73 20.93 -4.63
CA ASP A 375 13.32 21.10 -6.04
C ASP A 375 11.84 20.75 -6.24
N THR A 376 11.02 21.79 -6.33
CA THR A 376 9.57 21.66 -6.56
C THR A 376 9.23 21.00 -7.89
N ALA A 377 9.97 21.31 -8.97
CA ALA A 377 9.68 20.76 -10.29
C ALA A 377 10.02 19.26 -10.36
N LEU A 378 11.14 18.87 -9.75
CA LEU A 378 11.52 17.47 -9.59
C LEU A 378 10.51 16.72 -8.73
N ARG A 379 10.04 17.31 -7.62
CA ARG A 379 9.01 16.72 -6.76
C ARG A 379 7.73 16.45 -7.53
N GLU A 380 7.19 17.45 -8.22
CA GLU A 380 5.95 17.31 -9.00
C GLU A 380 6.08 16.25 -10.11
N ARG A 381 7.21 16.23 -10.82
CA ARG A 381 7.50 15.19 -11.82
C ARG A 381 7.55 13.81 -11.19
N THR A 382 8.25 13.67 -10.07
CA THR A 382 8.40 12.40 -9.35
C THR A 382 7.05 11.89 -8.87
N GLU A 383 6.24 12.75 -8.23
CA GLU A 383 4.91 12.37 -7.75
C GLU A 383 4.01 11.88 -8.90
N GLY A 384 3.99 12.60 -10.03
CA GLY A 384 3.24 12.19 -11.22
C GLY A 384 3.68 10.81 -11.74
N LEU A 385 4.99 10.56 -11.76
CA LEU A 385 5.58 9.28 -12.18
C LEU A 385 5.26 8.13 -11.22
N LEU A 386 5.39 8.33 -9.90
CA LEU A 386 5.06 7.32 -8.89
C LEU A 386 3.60 6.88 -8.96
N LEU A 387 2.70 7.84 -9.22
CA LEU A 387 1.27 7.58 -9.32
C LEU A 387 0.83 7.00 -10.68
N ARG A 388 1.58 7.24 -11.77
CA ARG A 388 1.12 6.93 -13.14
C ARG A 388 0.64 5.51 -13.31
N ASN A 389 1.47 4.53 -12.95
CA ASN A 389 1.20 3.12 -13.22
C ASN A 389 0.19 2.56 -12.21
N SER A 390 0.39 2.88 -10.94
CA SER A 390 -0.38 2.35 -9.83
C SER A 390 -1.83 2.84 -9.84
N GLN A 391 -2.09 4.10 -10.21
CA GLN A 391 -3.45 4.64 -10.27
C GLN A 391 -4.39 3.89 -11.21
N VAL A 392 -3.88 3.24 -12.27
CA VAL A 392 -4.71 2.48 -13.23
C VAL A 392 -5.58 1.47 -12.49
N ALA A 393 -5.02 0.74 -11.52
CA ALA A 393 -5.79 -0.26 -10.81
C ALA A 393 -6.91 0.33 -9.94
N ASN A 394 -6.71 1.49 -9.33
CA ASN A 394 -7.76 2.17 -8.54
C ASN A 394 -8.83 2.76 -9.46
N GLN A 395 -8.37 3.42 -10.53
CA GLN A 395 -9.20 4.18 -11.44
C GLN A 395 -10.17 3.29 -12.25
N PHE A 396 -9.78 2.06 -12.55
CA PHE A 396 -10.58 1.09 -13.32
C PHE A 396 -11.15 -0.07 -12.47
N ASP A 397 -11.21 0.08 -11.14
CA ASP A 397 -11.76 -0.93 -10.22
C ASP A 397 -11.06 -2.31 -10.30
N LEU A 398 -9.78 -2.36 -10.64
CA LEU A 398 -8.97 -3.58 -10.72
C LEU A 398 -8.35 -3.95 -9.36
N CYS A 399 -7.79 -5.15 -9.21
CA CYS A 399 -6.93 -5.51 -8.08
C CYS A 399 -5.47 -5.63 -8.54
N ALA A 400 -4.50 -5.36 -7.66
CA ALA A 400 -3.09 -5.31 -8.04
C ALA A 400 -2.15 -5.70 -6.90
N ILE A 401 -0.98 -6.25 -7.24
CA ILE A 401 0.09 -6.57 -6.28
C ILE A 401 1.43 -6.14 -6.84
N SER A 402 2.29 -5.56 -5.99
CA SER A 402 3.67 -5.22 -6.32
C SER A 402 4.60 -6.26 -5.70
N LEU A 403 5.45 -6.86 -6.52
CA LEU A 403 6.49 -7.81 -6.13
C LEU A 403 7.87 -7.17 -6.36
N PRO A 404 8.82 -7.26 -5.42
CA PRO A 404 10.17 -6.73 -5.64
C PRO A 404 10.88 -7.43 -6.81
N MET A 405 11.54 -6.67 -7.68
CA MET A 405 12.36 -7.25 -8.75
C MET A 405 13.76 -7.61 -8.25
N PRO A 406 14.34 -8.76 -8.68
CA PRO A 406 15.65 -9.19 -8.25
C PRO A 406 16.80 -8.41 -8.93
N GLY A 407 17.93 -8.32 -8.23
CA GLY A 407 19.19 -7.81 -8.78
C GLY A 407 19.21 -6.30 -9.07
N MET A 408 18.43 -5.51 -8.33
CA MET A 408 18.44 -4.05 -8.40
C MET A 408 19.28 -3.43 -7.28
N THR A 409 19.90 -2.28 -7.54
CA THR A 409 20.66 -1.53 -6.51
C THR A 409 19.73 -0.86 -5.51
N LEU A 410 18.73 -0.14 -6.03
CA LEU A 410 17.61 0.38 -5.26
C LEU A 410 16.36 -0.41 -5.64
N PRO A 411 15.49 -0.75 -4.68
CA PRO A 411 14.31 -1.55 -5.00
C PRO A 411 13.36 -0.85 -5.97
N ALA A 412 12.78 -1.65 -6.87
CA ALA A 412 11.55 -1.33 -7.59
C ALA A 412 10.72 -2.61 -7.78
N GLY A 413 9.42 -2.43 -8.03
CA GLY A 413 8.46 -3.51 -8.12
C GLY A 413 8.05 -3.89 -9.54
N LEU A 414 7.79 -5.18 -9.73
CA LEU A 414 6.94 -5.74 -10.78
C LEU A 414 5.50 -5.72 -10.28
N MET A 415 4.64 -4.94 -10.92
CA MET A 415 3.21 -4.91 -10.61
C MET A 415 2.48 -5.93 -11.48
N LEU A 416 1.66 -6.75 -10.84
CA LEU A 416 0.67 -7.60 -11.49
C LEU A 416 -0.72 -7.02 -11.23
N VAL A 417 -1.56 -6.91 -12.26
CA VAL A 417 -2.92 -6.35 -12.17
C VAL A 417 -3.92 -7.34 -12.74
N ALA A 418 -5.00 -7.60 -12.02
CA ALA A 418 -6.09 -8.47 -12.47
C ALA A 418 -7.44 -7.74 -12.40
N ARG A 419 -8.45 -8.35 -13.01
CA ARG A 419 -9.83 -7.84 -13.06
C ARG A 419 -10.44 -7.68 -11.67
N ASN A 420 -11.47 -6.85 -11.59
CA ASN A 420 -12.27 -6.70 -10.37
C ASN A 420 -12.73 -8.07 -9.84
N GLY A 421 -12.54 -8.32 -8.54
CA GLY A 421 -12.94 -9.57 -7.88
C GLY A 421 -12.03 -10.78 -8.17
N HIS A 422 -10.94 -10.62 -8.92
CA HIS A 422 -9.98 -11.70 -9.20
C HIS A 422 -8.84 -11.78 -8.16
N ASP A 423 -9.03 -11.19 -6.98
CA ASP A 423 -8.06 -11.07 -5.88
C ASP A 423 -7.34 -12.39 -5.55
N HIS A 424 -8.10 -13.47 -5.31
CA HIS A 424 -7.54 -14.78 -4.99
C HIS A 424 -6.73 -15.37 -6.15
N HIS A 425 -7.18 -15.17 -7.38
CA HIS A 425 -6.45 -15.66 -8.56
C HIS A 425 -5.14 -14.89 -8.74
N LEU A 426 -5.18 -13.57 -8.57
CA LEU A 426 -4.01 -12.70 -8.60
C LEU A 426 -2.99 -13.11 -7.52
N LEU A 427 -3.42 -13.34 -6.27
CA LEU A 427 -2.52 -13.79 -5.19
C LEU A 427 -1.88 -15.14 -5.51
N ARG A 428 -2.61 -16.07 -6.14
CA ARG A 428 -2.04 -17.37 -6.56
C ARG A 428 -1.00 -17.22 -7.65
N ILE A 429 -1.26 -16.41 -8.68
CA ILE A 429 -0.29 -16.12 -9.73
C ILE A 429 0.94 -15.44 -9.14
N ALA A 430 0.73 -14.44 -8.27
CA ALA A 430 1.81 -13.68 -7.66
C ALA A 430 2.71 -14.54 -6.78
N ALA A 431 2.16 -15.52 -6.05
CA ALA A 431 2.95 -16.46 -5.25
C ALA A 431 3.88 -17.34 -6.10
N GLU A 432 3.42 -17.76 -7.29
CA GLU A 432 4.26 -18.53 -8.22
C GLU A 432 5.32 -17.66 -8.89
N ILE A 433 4.98 -16.41 -9.24
CA ILE A 433 5.93 -15.45 -9.77
C ILE A 433 6.97 -15.05 -8.71
N GLU A 434 6.57 -14.85 -7.45
CA GLU A 434 7.49 -14.58 -6.32
C GLU A 434 8.55 -15.69 -6.19
N ARG A 435 8.11 -16.96 -6.19
CA ARG A 435 9.03 -18.12 -6.17
C ARG A 435 9.99 -18.12 -7.34
N LEU A 436 9.49 -17.81 -8.54
CA LEU A 436 10.30 -17.73 -9.76
C LEU A 436 11.35 -16.62 -9.69
N LEU A 437 11.03 -15.50 -9.06
CA LEU A 437 11.95 -14.38 -8.84
C LEU A 437 13.00 -14.66 -7.75
N GLY A 438 12.93 -15.82 -7.09
CA GLY A 438 13.91 -16.26 -6.10
C GLY A 438 13.77 -15.57 -4.74
N ARG A 439 12.53 -15.28 -4.32
CA ARG A 439 12.22 -14.70 -3.01
C ARG A 439 11.33 -15.60 -2.17
#